data_AF-A0A0R2R0J0-F1
#
_entry.id   AF-A0A0R2R0J0-F1
#
_cell.length_a   1.000
_cell.length_b   1.000
_cell.length_c   1.000
_cell.angle_alpha   90.00
_cell.angle_beta   90.00
_cell.angle_gamma   90.00
#
_symmetry.space_group_name_H-M   'P 1'
#
loop_
_entity.id
_entity.type
_entity.pdbx_description
1 polymer ?
#
loop_
_entity_poly.entity_id
_entity_poly.type
_entity_poly.pdbx_seq_one_letter_code
_entity_poly.pdbx_strand_id
1 'polypeptide(L)'
;MNQEQLLIELEPVAAKLYERHQGVAKEWFPHEMVPYGRGKDFEPGKQWMPEDADFGGGDTEIDEAVRAALFVNLLTEDNLPYYFRDIDRLFGSDTAFGEWARNWTAEEGRHSIVMRDYFTVTRAVDPIALERARMIQVRGGQVPTPHDCFEGLAYVSMQELATRISHRNTGKLMKDELGTAIMSRVGNDENLHYLFYRDLTAAALEVDPSSTVIGIERAVRTFSMPGLGIP
;
A
#
# COMPACT_ATOMS: atom_id res chain seq x y z
N MET A 1 1.36 -4.58 30.40
CA MET A 1 2.73 -4.27 29.92
C MET A 1 2.71 -2.86 29.31
N ASN A 2 3.83 -2.12 29.28
CA ASN A 2 3.91 -0.87 28.49
C ASN A 2 4.38 -1.17 27.05
N GLN A 3 4.32 -0.18 26.14
CA GLN A 3 4.67 -0.41 24.73
C GLN A 3 6.12 -0.88 24.51
N GLU A 4 7.08 -0.32 25.25
CA GLU A 4 8.50 -0.64 25.09
C GLU A 4 8.78 -2.09 25.50
N GLN A 5 8.19 -2.52 26.62
CA GLN A 5 8.26 -3.91 27.07
C GLN A 5 7.64 -4.87 26.04
N LEU A 6 6.51 -4.50 25.43
CA LEU A 6 5.88 -5.34 24.40
C LEU A 6 6.81 -5.51 23.20
N LEU A 7 7.41 -4.42 22.71
CA LEU A 7 8.32 -4.49 21.56
C LEU A 7 9.55 -5.35 21.87
N ILE A 8 10.11 -5.27 23.07
CA ILE A 8 11.22 -6.14 23.49
C ILE A 8 10.81 -7.62 23.46
N GLU A 9 9.65 -7.97 23.99
CA GLU A 9 9.14 -9.35 24.00
C GLU A 9 8.80 -9.86 22.59
N LEU A 10 8.35 -8.97 21.70
CA LEU A 10 7.99 -9.30 20.32
C LEU A 10 9.18 -9.34 19.36
N GLU A 11 10.33 -8.74 19.70
CA GLU A 11 11.49 -8.66 18.80
C GLU A 11 11.93 -10.03 18.24
N PRO A 12 12.05 -11.11 19.05
CA PRO A 12 12.44 -12.41 18.52
C PRO A 12 11.40 -13.02 17.56
N VAL A 13 10.13 -12.65 17.71
CA VAL A 13 9.05 -13.06 16.79
C VAL A 13 9.13 -12.24 15.52
N ALA A 14 9.30 -10.91 15.62
CA ALA A 14 9.49 -10.02 14.48
C ALA A 14 10.67 -10.47 13.61
N ALA A 15 11.81 -10.85 14.21
CA ALA A 15 12.97 -11.38 13.51
C ALA A 15 12.65 -12.64 12.68
N LYS A 16 11.94 -13.60 13.28
CA LYS A 16 11.52 -14.84 12.59
C LYS A 16 10.50 -14.57 11.48
N LEU A 17 9.57 -13.66 11.71
CA LEU A 17 8.58 -13.27 10.71
C LEU A 17 9.24 -12.54 9.54
N TYR A 18 10.25 -11.72 9.81
CA TYR A 18 11.03 -11.05 8.78
C TYR A 18 11.84 -12.04 7.95
N GLU A 19 12.54 -12.99 8.59
CA GLU A 19 13.26 -14.06 7.89
C GLU A 19 12.30 -14.89 7.01
N ARG A 20 11.12 -15.23 7.54
CA ARG A 20 10.06 -15.91 6.77
C ARG A 20 9.64 -15.09 5.56
N HIS A 21 9.39 -13.78 5.73
CA HIS A 21 9.01 -12.89 4.64
C HIS A 21 10.08 -12.90 3.53
N GLN A 22 11.36 -12.71 3.90
CA GLN A 22 12.48 -12.75 2.96
C GLN A 22 12.56 -14.09 2.19
N GLY A 23 12.24 -15.20 2.85
CA GLY A 23 12.23 -16.53 2.20
C GLY A 23 11.10 -16.75 1.19
N VAL A 24 9.95 -16.08 1.36
CA VAL A 24 8.77 -16.29 0.50
C VAL A 24 8.56 -15.17 -0.52
N ALA A 25 8.99 -13.96 -0.21
CA ALA A 25 8.93 -12.80 -1.11
C ALA A 25 9.67 -13.13 -2.41
N LYS A 26 9.04 -12.80 -3.54
CA LYS A 26 9.63 -13.01 -4.86
C LYS A 26 9.98 -11.67 -5.44
N GLU A 27 11.25 -11.52 -5.81
CA GLU A 27 11.72 -10.33 -6.48
C GLU A 27 10.92 -10.10 -7.78
N TRP A 28 10.66 -8.83 -8.04
CA TRP A 28 10.02 -8.35 -9.24
C TRP A 28 10.42 -6.88 -9.44
N PHE A 29 10.42 -6.45 -10.69
CA PHE A 29 10.89 -5.13 -11.09
C PHE A 29 9.77 -4.37 -11.79
N PRO A 30 9.43 -3.14 -11.34
CA PRO A 30 8.36 -2.33 -11.95
C PRO A 30 8.50 -2.19 -13.48
N HIS A 31 9.71 -1.95 -13.98
CA HIS A 31 9.97 -1.70 -15.39
C HIS A 31 9.72 -2.93 -16.29
N GLU A 32 9.69 -4.15 -15.75
CA GLU A 32 9.37 -5.36 -16.53
C GLU A 32 7.86 -5.53 -16.74
N MET A 33 7.03 -4.78 -16.01
CA MET A 33 5.57 -4.93 -16.03
C MET A 33 4.86 -3.82 -16.82
N VAL A 34 5.56 -2.74 -17.16
CA VAL A 34 4.99 -1.56 -17.81
C VAL A 34 5.11 -1.69 -19.34
N PRO A 35 4.03 -1.49 -20.11
CA PRO A 35 4.06 -1.60 -21.57
C PRO A 35 4.62 -0.33 -22.23
N TYR A 36 5.90 -0.02 -22.00
CA TYR A 36 6.51 1.24 -22.47
C TYR A 36 6.33 1.52 -23.97
N GLY A 37 6.19 0.49 -24.81
CA GLY A 37 5.89 0.62 -26.24
C GLY A 37 4.53 1.26 -26.56
N ARG A 38 3.59 1.33 -25.61
CA ARG A 38 2.32 2.07 -25.72
C ARG A 38 2.46 3.55 -25.37
N GLY A 39 3.61 3.93 -24.80
CA GLY A 39 3.94 5.31 -24.45
C GLY A 39 3.96 6.20 -25.69
N LYS A 40 3.48 7.44 -25.51
CA LYS A 40 3.55 8.51 -26.52
C LYS A 40 3.88 9.80 -25.78
N ASP A 41 4.43 10.78 -26.48
CA ASP A 41 4.64 12.10 -25.90
C ASP A 41 3.30 12.77 -25.55
N PHE A 42 3.29 13.57 -24.47
CA PHE A 42 2.13 14.39 -24.12
C PHE A 42 2.18 15.69 -24.93
N GLU A 43 1.09 15.98 -25.65
CA GLU A 43 0.95 17.23 -26.39
C GLU A 43 0.74 18.39 -25.40
N PRO A 44 1.58 19.45 -25.42
CA PRO A 44 1.42 20.59 -24.54
C PRO A 44 0.03 21.24 -24.66
N GLY A 45 -0.68 21.34 -23.53
CA GLY A 45 -2.00 21.98 -23.47
C GLY A 45 -3.17 21.10 -23.93
N LYS A 46 -2.93 19.88 -24.44
CA LYS A 46 -4.00 18.93 -24.71
C LYS A 46 -4.59 18.43 -23.39
N GLN A 47 -5.90 18.55 -23.24
CA GLN A 47 -6.63 17.96 -22.13
C GLN A 47 -6.76 16.44 -22.35
N TRP A 48 -6.46 15.68 -21.30
CA TRP A 48 -6.70 14.24 -21.30
C TRP A 48 -8.19 13.94 -21.37
N MET A 49 -8.56 12.94 -22.17
CA MET A 49 -9.90 12.37 -22.22
C MET A 49 -9.83 10.85 -21.96
N PRO A 50 -10.91 10.21 -21.45
CA PRO A 50 -10.93 8.76 -21.22
C PRO A 50 -10.50 7.93 -22.43
N GLU A 51 -10.78 8.40 -23.65
CA GLU A 51 -10.45 7.74 -24.91
C GLU A 51 -8.95 7.83 -25.26
N ASP A 52 -8.17 8.65 -24.56
CA ASP A 52 -6.71 8.67 -24.69
C ASP A 52 -6.07 7.42 -24.06
N ALA A 53 -6.80 6.65 -23.25
CA ALA A 53 -6.30 5.43 -22.63
C ALA A 53 -6.00 4.32 -23.65
N ASP A 54 -4.96 3.53 -23.40
CA ASP A 54 -4.56 2.38 -24.22
C ASP A 54 -4.39 1.13 -23.35
N PHE A 55 -5.48 0.39 -23.19
CA PHE A 55 -5.52 -0.88 -22.46
C PHE A 55 -5.17 -2.09 -23.34
N GLY A 56 -4.65 -1.86 -24.54
CA GLY A 56 -4.33 -2.90 -25.52
C GLY A 56 -5.55 -3.38 -26.32
N GLY A 57 -5.30 -4.09 -27.43
CA GLY A 57 -6.35 -4.71 -28.24
C GLY A 57 -7.34 -3.76 -28.94
N GLY A 58 -7.13 -2.44 -28.85
CA GLY A 58 -8.06 -1.42 -29.35
C GLY A 58 -9.17 -1.03 -28.37
N ASP A 59 -9.14 -1.54 -27.13
CA ASP A 59 -10.06 -1.12 -26.07
C ASP A 59 -9.46 0.06 -25.29
N THR A 60 -10.27 1.10 -25.09
CA THR A 60 -9.90 2.33 -24.38
C THR A 60 -10.75 2.54 -23.13
N GLU A 61 -11.75 1.67 -22.91
CA GLU A 61 -12.78 1.90 -21.90
C GLU A 61 -12.62 0.99 -20.69
N ILE A 62 -12.58 1.60 -19.50
CA ILE A 62 -12.85 0.94 -18.22
C ILE A 62 -13.97 1.71 -17.53
N ASP A 63 -14.69 1.03 -16.64
CA ASP A 63 -15.71 1.66 -15.80
C ASP A 63 -15.09 2.83 -15.00
N GLU A 64 -15.82 3.93 -14.86
CA GLU A 64 -15.38 5.10 -14.10
C GLU A 64 -15.05 4.73 -12.64
N ALA A 65 -15.77 3.78 -12.04
CA ALA A 65 -15.49 3.27 -10.70
C ALA A 65 -14.13 2.56 -10.64
N VAL A 66 -13.74 1.83 -11.69
CA VAL A 66 -12.42 1.18 -11.78
C VAL A 66 -11.35 2.24 -11.92
N ARG A 67 -11.58 3.26 -12.76
CA ARG A 67 -10.67 4.39 -12.95
C ARG A 67 -10.44 5.17 -11.65
N ALA A 68 -11.52 5.43 -10.90
CA ALA A 68 -11.46 6.04 -9.57
C ALA A 68 -10.70 5.15 -8.58
N ALA A 69 -10.89 3.83 -8.62
CA ALA A 69 -10.14 2.90 -7.78
C ALA A 69 -8.63 2.92 -8.09
N LEU A 70 -8.23 2.95 -9.37
CA LEU A 70 -6.82 3.12 -9.76
C LEU A 70 -6.23 4.42 -9.18
N PHE A 71 -6.98 5.52 -9.29
CA PHE A 71 -6.59 6.83 -8.78
C PHE A 71 -6.38 6.81 -7.26
N VAL A 72 -7.35 6.29 -6.51
CA VAL A 72 -7.29 6.22 -5.04
C VAL A 72 -6.20 5.25 -4.57
N ASN A 73 -6.03 4.10 -5.24
CA ASN A 73 -5.00 3.13 -4.90
C ASN A 73 -3.61 3.77 -5.01
N LEU A 74 -3.28 4.42 -6.13
CA LEU A 74 -1.96 5.05 -6.30
C LEU A 74 -1.75 6.22 -5.33
N LEU A 75 -2.76 7.06 -5.08
CA LEU A 75 -2.60 8.16 -4.13
C LEU A 75 -2.48 7.69 -2.68
N THR A 76 -3.00 6.50 -2.37
CA THR A 76 -2.74 5.82 -1.10
C THR A 76 -1.27 5.42 -1.04
N GLU A 77 -0.74 4.73 -2.04
CA GLU A 77 0.68 4.34 -2.05
C GLU A 77 1.65 5.53 -2.03
N ASP A 78 1.35 6.61 -2.76
CA ASP A 78 2.22 7.79 -2.85
C ASP A 78 2.42 8.48 -1.48
N ASN A 79 1.54 8.22 -0.52
CA ASN A 79 1.60 8.79 0.83
C ASN A 79 2.54 8.03 1.78
N LEU A 80 3.30 7.06 1.25
CA LEU A 80 4.30 6.23 1.91
C LEU A 80 5.22 6.95 2.94
N PRO A 81 5.70 8.19 2.72
CA PRO A 81 6.54 8.87 3.71
C PRO A 81 5.90 8.96 5.11
N TYR A 82 4.57 9.09 5.18
CA TYR A 82 3.85 9.21 6.44
C TYR A 82 3.57 7.84 7.07
N TYR A 83 3.46 6.79 6.26
CA TYR A 83 3.34 5.42 6.76
C TYR A 83 4.63 4.97 7.41
N PHE A 84 5.78 5.22 6.76
CA PHE A 84 7.09 4.97 7.36
C PHE A 84 7.29 5.74 8.67
N ARG A 85 6.95 7.04 8.69
CA ARG A 85 7.02 7.87 9.91
C ARG A 85 6.26 7.21 11.08
N ASP A 86 5.04 6.74 10.83
CA ASP A 86 4.21 6.19 11.90
C ASP A 86 4.65 4.78 12.32
N ILE A 87 5.13 3.95 11.39
CA ILE A 87 5.76 2.66 11.69
C ILE A 87 7.01 2.86 12.55
N ASP A 88 7.91 3.77 12.17
CA ASP A 88 9.13 4.08 12.92
C ASP A 88 8.80 4.62 14.32
N ARG A 89 7.82 5.53 14.44
CA ARG A 89 7.34 6.07 15.72
C ARG A 89 6.77 4.98 16.65
N LEU A 90 6.04 4.02 16.09
CA LEU A 90 5.31 3.01 16.87
C LEU A 90 6.17 1.80 17.25
N PHE A 91 7.11 1.41 16.40
CA PHE A 91 7.86 0.16 16.52
C PHE A 91 9.38 0.35 16.66
N GLY A 92 9.90 1.54 16.38
CA GLY A 92 11.32 1.88 16.47
C GLY A 92 12.11 1.62 15.18
N SER A 93 13.30 2.22 15.10
CA SER A 93 14.19 2.20 13.91
C SER A 93 15.25 1.12 13.93
N ASP A 94 15.41 0.44 15.06
CA ASP A 94 16.46 -0.53 15.34
C ASP A 94 15.90 -1.97 15.38
N THR A 95 16.77 -2.96 15.54
CA THR A 95 16.41 -4.40 15.66
C THR A 95 15.66 -4.94 14.43
N ALA A 96 15.02 -6.10 14.56
CA ALA A 96 14.17 -6.66 13.52
C ALA A 96 13.02 -5.73 13.09
N PHE A 97 12.52 -4.87 13.97
CA PHE A 97 11.47 -3.90 13.63
C PHE A 97 11.95 -2.86 12.62
N GLY A 98 13.13 -2.29 12.84
CA GLY A 98 13.74 -1.34 11.93
C GLY A 98 14.12 -1.97 10.59
N GLU A 99 14.62 -3.20 10.61
CA GLU A 99 14.90 -3.96 9.38
C GLU A 99 13.63 -4.22 8.57
N TRP A 100 12.57 -4.68 9.23
CA TRP A 100 11.26 -4.85 8.63
C TRP A 100 10.74 -3.53 8.05
N ALA A 101 10.74 -2.45 8.82
CA ALA A 101 10.21 -1.15 8.39
C ALA A 101 10.89 -0.65 7.12
N ARG A 102 12.23 -0.74 7.06
CA ARG A 102 13.00 -0.35 5.86
C ARG A 102 12.72 -1.25 4.66
N ASN A 103 12.65 -2.57 4.86
CA ASN A 103 12.33 -3.50 3.78
C ASN A 103 10.91 -3.28 3.26
N TRP A 104 9.92 -3.27 4.14
CA TRP A 104 8.52 -2.97 3.82
C TRP A 104 8.40 -1.67 3.03
N THR A 105 9.00 -0.56 3.51
CA THR A 105 8.97 0.72 2.79
C THR A 105 9.62 0.63 1.40
N ALA A 106 10.69 -0.15 1.24
CA ALA A 106 11.29 -0.35 -0.08
C ALA A 106 10.37 -1.15 -1.02
N GLU A 107 9.63 -2.13 -0.49
CA GLU A 107 8.67 -2.92 -1.25
C GLU A 107 7.46 -2.07 -1.68
N GLU A 108 6.87 -1.32 -0.75
CA GLU A 108 5.76 -0.37 -0.97
C GLU A 108 6.11 0.70 -2.02
N GLY A 109 7.35 1.20 -1.99
CA GLY A 109 7.83 2.15 -2.99
C GLY A 109 7.68 1.62 -4.42
N ARG A 110 7.85 0.30 -4.63
CA ARG A 110 7.65 -0.32 -5.95
C ARG A 110 6.19 -0.30 -6.39
N HIS A 111 5.22 -0.34 -5.47
CA HIS A 111 3.79 -0.31 -5.79
C HIS A 111 3.41 1.02 -6.41
N SER A 112 3.80 2.13 -5.78
CA SER A 112 3.67 3.48 -6.32
C SER A 112 4.29 3.60 -7.71
N ILE A 113 5.53 3.13 -7.86
CA ILE A 113 6.30 3.25 -9.11
C ILE A 113 5.61 2.50 -10.24
N VAL A 114 5.28 1.22 -10.06
CA VAL A 114 4.71 0.41 -11.14
C VAL A 114 3.34 0.93 -11.57
N MET A 115 2.50 1.36 -10.61
CA MET A 115 1.18 1.90 -10.90
C MET A 115 1.28 3.24 -11.61
N ARG A 116 2.13 4.16 -11.14
CA ARG A 116 2.36 5.47 -11.76
C ARG A 116 2.88 5.35 -13.18
N ASP A 117 3.89 4.49 -13.39
CA ASP A 117 4.46 4.26 -14.72
C ASP A 117 3.41 3.66 -15.66
N TYR A 118 2.70 2.62 -15.22
CA TYR A 118 1.64 2.00 -16.02
C TYR A 118 0.53 3.01 -16.35
N PHE A 119 0.03 3.78 -15.38
CA PHE A 119 -1.03 4.76 -15.62
C PHE A 119 -0.60 5.88 -16.55
N THR A 120 0.65 6.32 -16.46
CA THR A 120 1.20 7.37 -17.32
C THR A 120 1.39 6.86 -18.75
N VAL A 121 1.98 5.68 -18.91
CA VAL A 121 2.27 5.07 -20.22
C VAL A 121 0.97 4.72 -20.95
N THR A 122 0.00 4.14 -20.25
CA THR A 122 -1.30 3.74 -20.83
C THR A 122 -2.33 4.85 -20.79
N ARG A 123 -2.06 5.99 -20.14
CA ARG A 123 -3.02 7.08 -19.91
C ARG A 123 -4.30 6.59 -19.22
N ALA A 124 -4.15 5.62 -18.31
CA ALA A 124 -5.26 5.00 -17.58
C ALA A 124 -6.04 5.98 -16.70
N VAL A 125 -5.43 7.09 -16.31
CA VAL A 125 -6.07 8.22 -15.60
C VAL A 125 -5.53 9.53 -16.16
N ASP A 126 -6.21 10.65 -15.89
CA ASP A 126 -5.68 11.98 -16.19
C ASP A 126 -4.39 12.23 -15.38
N PRO A 127 -3.22 12.34 -16.03
CA PRO A 127 -1.95 12.52 -15.32
C PRO A 127 -1.84 13.90 -14.63
N ILE A 128 -2.52 14.93 -15.15
CA ILE A 128 -2.51 16.27 -14.54
C ILE A 128 -3.36 16.25 -13.28
N ALA A 129 -4.55 15.66 -13.33
CA ALA A 129 -5.40 15.50 -12.15
C ALA A 129 -4.70 14.66 -11.08
N LEU A 130 -4.08 13.55 -11.49
CA LEU A 130 -3.35 12.66 -10.59
C LEU A 130 -2.19 13.38 -9.89
N GLU A 131 -1.37 14.14 -10.62
CA GLU A 131 -0.23 14.84 -10.00
C GLU A 131 -0.69 15.98 -9.09
N ARG A 132 -1.75 16.71 -9.45
CA ARG A 132 -2.34 17.72 -8.57
C ARG A 132 -2.88 17.10 -7.28
N ALA A 133 -3.56 15.97 -7.38
CA ALA A 133 -4.09 15.26 -6.23
C ALA A 133 -2.98 14.68 -5.35
N ARG A 134 -1.91 14.13 -5.95
CA ARG A 134 -0.70 13.74 -5.23
C ARG A 134 -0.10 14.90 -4.45
N MET A 135 0.03 16.06 -5.07
CA MET A 135 0.53 17.26 -4.39
C MET A 135 -0.38 17.73 -3.24
N ILE A 136 -1.68 17.47 -3.29
CA ILE A 136 -2.60 17.74 -2.17
C ILE A 136 -2.39 16.71 -1.06
N GLN A 137 -2.46 15.42 -1.40
CA GLN A 137 -2.38 14.30 -0.47
C GLN A 137 -1.04 14.28 0.27
N VAL A 138 0.07 14.23 -0.48
CA VAL A 138 1.42 14.10 0.08
C VAL A 138 1.85 15.37 0.81
N ARG A 139 1.47 16.56 0.35
CA ARG A 139 1.76 17.80 1.10
C ARG A 139 0.94 17.90 2.38
N GLY A 140 -0.28 17.36 2.37
CA GLY A 140 -1.20 17.35 3.50
C GLY A 140 -0.77 16.37 4.59
N GLY A 141 -0.21 15.22 4.21
CA GLY A 141 0.30 14.21 5.14
C GLY A 141 -0.75 13.65 6.11
N GLN A 142 -2.02 13.68 5.70
CA GLN A 142 -3.13 13.23 6.52
C GLN A 142 -3.17 11.70 6.50
N VAL A 143 -2.99 11.09 7.66
CA VAL A 143 -3.04 9.65 7.88
C VAL A 143 -3.68 9.38 9.24
N PRO A 144 -4.40 8.25 9.40
CA PRO A 144 -4.80 7.77 10.71
C PRO A 144 -3.57 7.61 11.60
N THR A 145 -3.68 7.99 12.88
CA THR A 145 -2.55 8.00 13.82
C THR A 145 -2.87 7.09 15.00
N PRO A 146 -2.52 5.80 14.94
CA PRO A 146 -2.70 4.88 16.08
C PRO A 146 -1.99 5.41 17.33
N HIS A 147 -2.63 5.25 18.49
CA HIS A 147 -2.14 5.86 19.73
C HIS A 147 -0.86 5.20 20.25
N ASP A 148 -0.81 3.87 20.21
CA ASP A 148 0.28 3.04 20.72
C ASP A 148 0.53 1.83 19.82
N CYS A 149 1.57 1.05 20.11
CA CYS A 149 1.91 -0.14 19.31
C CYS A 149 0.81 -1.21 19.31
N PHE A 150 -0.01 -1.32 20.37
CA PHE A 150 -1.10 -2.30 20.45
C PHE A 150 -2.17 -2.01 19.40
N GLU A 151 -2.60 -0.75 19.31
CA GLU A 151 -3.50 -0.30 18.26
C GLU A 151 -2.82 -0.30 16.89
N GLY A 152 -1.55 0.11 16.85
CA GLY A 152 -0.73 0.14 15.63
C GLY A 152 -0.68 -1.20 14.91
N LEU A 153 -0.33 -2.28 15.61
CA LEU A 153 -0.28 -3.65 15.06
C LEU A 153 -1.62 -4.07 14.44
N ALA A 154 -2.72 -3.83 15.15
CA ALA A 154 -4.05 -4.17 14.67
C ALA A 154 -4.45 -3.31 13.46
N TYR A 155 -4.16 -2.00 13.50
CA TYR A 155 -4.46 -1.07 12.42
C TYR A 155 -3.75 -1.47 11.12
N VAL A 156 -2.42 -1.67 11.15
CA VAL A 156 -1.66 -2.03 9.95
C VAL A 156 -2.05 -3.41 9.42
N SER A 157 -2.35 -4.38 10.31
CA SER A 157 -2.87 -5.68 9.86
C SER A 157 -4.20 -5.55 9.10
N MET A 158 -5.12 -4.71 9.56
CA MET A 158 -6.38 -4.49 8.85
C MET A 158 -6.18 -3.68 7.56
N GLN A 159 -5.30 -2.69 7.57
CA GLN A 159 -5.06 -1.83 6.43
C GLN A 159 -4.43 -2.61 5.26
N GLU A 160 -3.43 -3.44 5.52
CA GLU A 160 -2.80 -4.36 4.54
C GLU A 160 -3.79 -5.37 3.94
N LEU A 161 -4.73 -5.86 4.76
CA LEU A 161 -5.81 -6.70 4.25
C LEU A 161 -6.77 -5.91 3.35
N ALA A 162 -7.07 -4.66 3.70
CA ALA A 162 -7.97 -3.81 2.95
C ALA A 162 -7.38 -3.41 1.58
N THR A 163 -6.12 -3.01 1.53
CA THR A 163 -5.38 -2.69 0.29
C THR A 163 -5.26 -3.92 -0.60
N ARG A 164 -4.88 -5.09 -0.07
CA ARG A 164 -4.93 -6.37 -0.80
C ARG A 164 -6.28 -6.61 -1.47
N ILE A 165 -7.38 -6.40 -0.75
CA ILE A 165 -8.74 -6.59 -1.29
C ILE A 165 -9.02 -5.56 -2.37
N SER A 166 -8.67 -4.29 -2.14
CA SER A 166 -8.83 -3.20 -3.12
C SER A 166 -8.09 -3.54 -4.41
N HIS A 167 -6.78 -3.79 -4.35
CA HIS A 167 -5.95 -4.10 -5.52
C HIS A 167 -6.47 -5.31 -6.29
N ARG A 168 -6.79 -6.41 -5.59
CA ARG A 168 -7.32 -7.62 -6.26
C ARG A 168 -8.67 -7.39 -6.93
N ASN A 169 -9.56 -6.60 -6.33
CA ASN A 169 -10.86 -6.32 -6.92
C ASN A 169 -10.75 -5.37 -8.10
N THR A 170 -9.93 -4.32 -8.00
CA THR A 170 -9.60 -3.43 -9.12
C THR A 170 -9.03 -4.24 -10.28
N GLY A 171 -8.05 -5.11 -10.00
CA GLY A 171 -7.43 -5.99 -11.00
C GLY A 171 -8.42 -6.88 -11.76
N LYS A 172 -9.41 -7.48 -11.07
CA LYS A 172 -10.44 -8.32 -11.73
C LYS A 172 -11.35 -7.55 -12.69
N LEU A 173 -11.45 -6.24 -12.51
CA LEU A 173 -12.28 -5.35 -13.33
C LEU A 173 -11.48 -4.64 -14.42
N MET A 174 -10.15 -4.82 -14.43
CA MET A 174 -9.31 -4.35 -15.52
C MET A 174 -9.59 -5.15 -16.79
N LYS A 175 -9.53 -4.47 -17.93
CA LYS A 175 -9.59 -5.10 -19.25
C LYS A 175 -8.22 -5.37 -19.88
N ASP A 176 -7.17 -4.73 -19.34
CA ASP A 176 -5.79 -4.99 -19.73
C ASP A 176 -5.23 -6.14 -18.89
N GLU A 177 -4.67 -7.15 -19.56
CA GLU A 177 -3.98 -8.27 -18.91
C GLU A 177 -2.79 -7.78 -18.07
N LEU A 178 -2.06 -6.75 -18.55
CA LEU A 178 -0.92 -6.18 -17.82
C LEU A 178 -1.38 -5.40 -16.59
N GLY A 179 -2.43 -4.58 -16.72
CA GLY A 179 -3.04 -3.91 -15.58
C GLY A 179 -3.52 -4.92 -14.52
N THR A 180 -4.18 -6.01 -14.95
CA THR A 180 -4.58 -7.10 -14.07
C THR A 180 -3.39 -7.74 -13.36
N ALA A 181 -2.31 -8.01 -14.09
CA ALA A 181 -1.08 -8.60 -13.56
C ALA A 181 -0.38 -7.69 -12.54
N ILE A 182 -0.33 -6.38 -12.79
CA ILE A 182 0.22 -5.38 -11.86
C ILE A 182 -0.60 -5.37 -10.57
N MET A 183 -1.93 -5.22 -10.66
CA MET A 183 -2.79 -5.20 -9.46
C MET A 183 -2.73 -6.52 -8.69
N SER A 184 -2.59 -7.65 -9.39
CA SER A 184 -2.38 -8.96 -8.76
C SER A 184 -1.03 -9.05 -8.05
N ARG A 185 0.03 -8.50 -8.65
CA ARG A 185 1.37 -8.47 -8.06
C ARG A 185 1.40 -7.64 -6.77
N VAL A 186 0.91 -6.40 -6.82
CA VAL A 186 0.81 -5.52 -5.66
C VAL A 186 -0.02 -6.19 -4.56
N GLY A 187 -1.22 -6.69 -4.90
CA GLY A 187 -2.07 -7.41 -3.94
C GLY A 187 -1.50 -8.74 -3.42
N ASN A 188 -0.38 -9.24 -3.95
CA ASN A 188 0.35 -10.37 -3.38
C ASN A 188 1.41 -9.91 -2.37
N ASP A 189 2.09 -8.79 -2.60
CA ASP A 189 3.01 -8.18 -1.63
C ASP A 189 2.23 -7.79 -0.36
N GLU A 190 1.11 -7.10 -0.52
CA GLU A 190 0.17 -6.70 0.55
C GLU A 190 -0.34 -7.91 1.36
N ASN A 191 -0.49 -9.06 0.71
CA ASN A 191 -0.82 -10.30 1.41
C ASN A 191 0.33 -10.78 2.30
N LEU A 192 1.59 -10.64 1.88
CA LEU A 192 2.74 -11.01 2.68
C LEU A 192 2.94 -10.06 3.86
N HIS A 193 2.76 -8.75 3.63
CA HIS A 193 2.77 -7.73 4.68
C HIS A 193 1.65 -7.94 5.70
N TYR A 194 0.43 -8.19 5.23
CA TYR A 194 -0.69 -8.62 6.07
C TYR A 194 -0.32 -9.81 6.96
N LEU A 195 0.29 -10.85 6.39
CA LEU A 195 0.68 -12.05 7.15
C LEU A 195 1.75 -11.73 8.21
N PHE A 196 2.69 -10.83 7.93
CA PHE A 196 3.65 -10.35 8.92
C PHE A 196 2.93 -9.67 10.10
N TYR A 197 2.13 -8.64 9.82
CA TYR A 197 1.49 -7.87 10.89
C TYR A 197 0.39 -8.63 11.63
N ARG A 198 -0.35 -9.51 10.93
CA ARG A 198 -1.34 -10.39 11.55
C ARG A 198 -0.69 -11.33 12.56
N ASP A 199 0.41 -11.97 12.17
CA ASP A 199 1.08 -12.95 13.04
C ASP A 199 1.78 -12.25 14.22
N LEU A 200 2.31 -11.04 14.01
CA LEU A 200 2.86 -10.22 15.08
C LEU A 200 1.77 -9.75 16.06
N THR A 201 0.58 -9.40 15.56
CA THR A 201 -0.60 -9.09 16.40
C THR A 201 -1.04 -10.31 17.19
N ALA A 202 -1.00 -11.51 16.60
CA ALA A 202 -1.31 -12.76 17.30
C ALA A 202 -0.30 -13.05 18.42
N ALA A 203 1.00 -12.83 18.18
CA ALA A 203 2.01 -12.94 19.21
C ALA A 203 1.80 -11.92 20.35
N ALA A 204 1.38 -10.69 20.03
CA ALA A 204 1.04 -9.68 21.04
C ALA A 204 -0.14 -10.14 21.93
N LEU A 205 -1.13 -10.84 21.37
CA LEU A 205 -2.22 -11.44 22.15
C LEU A 205 -1.73 -12.54 23.10
N GLU A 206 -0.69 -13.29 22.73
CA GLU A 206 -0.09 -14.31 23.61
C GLU A 206 0.70 -13.68 24.76
N VAL A 207 1.39 -12.56 24.51
CA VAL A 207 2.24 -11.86 25.49
C VAL A 207 1.42 -11.00 26.46
N ASP A 208 0.53 -10.14 25.95
CA ASP A 208 -0.35 -9.29 26.75
C ASP A 208 -1.76 -9.26 26.15
N PRO A 209 -2.59 -10.28 26.43
CA PRO A 209 -3.94 -10.38 25.86
C PRO A 209 -4.84 -9.21 26.24
N SER A 210 -4.71 -8.70 27.47
CA SER A 210 -5.60 -7.64 27.97
C SER A 210 -5.37 -6.34 27.21
N SER A 211 -4.12 -5.89 27.12
CA SER A 211 -3.78 -4.65 26.41
C SER A 211 -4.02 -4.79 24.91
N THR A 212 -3.68 -5.94 24.33
CA THR A 212 -3.80 -6.16 22.88
C THR A 212 -5.26 -6.21 22.43
N VAL A 213 -6.17 -6.84 23.18
CA VAL A 213 -7.60 -6.81 22.87
C VAL A 213 -8.17 -5.39 22.89
N ILE A 214 -7.73 -4.55 23.82
CA ILE A 214 -8.13 -3.13 23.87
C ILE A 214 -7.57 -2.37 22.65
N GLY A 215 -6.32 -2.63 22.25
CA GLY A 215 -5.73 -2.05 21.03
C GLY A 215 -6.49 -2.44 19.77
N ILE A 216 -6.87 -3.72 19.63
CA ILE A 216 -7.71 -4.21 18.53
C ILE A 216 -9.08 -3.52 18.55
N GLU A 217 -9.72 -3.41 19.71
CA GLU A 217 -11.02 -2.75 19.84
C GLU A 217 -10.98 -1.29 19.36
N ARG A 218 -9.95 -0.54 19.76
CA ARG A 218 -9.74 0.83 19.29
C ARG A 218 -9.59 0.87 17.77
N ALA A 219 -8.66 0.09 17.24
CA ALA A 219 -8.37 0.07 15.81
C ALA A 219 -9.61 -0.28 14.97
N VAL A 220 -10.43 -1.24 15.43
CA VAL A 220 -11.65 -1.67 14.72
C VAL A 220 -12.72 -0.58 14.77
N ARG A 221 -12.92 0.08 15.92
CA ARG A 221 -13.96 1.11 16.06
C ARG A 221 -13.67 2.38 15.28
N THR A 222 -12.40 2.72 15.10
CA THR A 222 -11.96 3.97 14.48
C THR A 222 -11.28 3.76 13.13
N PHE A 223 -11.35 2.54 12.58
CA PHE A 223 -10.68 2.19 11.34
C PHE A 223 -11.07 3.17 10.22
N SER A 224 -10.04 3.70 9.57
CA SER A 224 -10.17 4.52 8.37
C SER A 224 -9.04 4.18 7.42
N MET A 225 -9.36 4.16 6.12
CA MET A 225 -8.35 4.01 5.09
C MET A 225 -7.37 5.19 5.15
N PRO A 226 -6.07 4.97 4.92
CA PRO A 226 -5.07 6.03 5.06
C PRO A 226 -5.12 7.10 3.96
N GLY A 227 -6.04 6.97 2.99
CA GLY A 227 -6.34 7.95 1.94
C GLY A 227 -7.28 9.10 2.35
N LEU A 228 -7.39 9.45 3.64
CA LEU A 228 -8.35 10.47 4.14
C LEU A 228 -8.20 11.87 3.50
N GLY A 229 -7.01 12.23 3.02
CA GLY A 229 -6.71 13.53 2.42
C GLY A 229 -6.80 13.58 0.90
N ILE A 230 -7.22 12.48 0.25
CA ILE A 230 -7.37 12.41 -1.20
C ILE A 230 -8.54 13.33 -1.62
N PRO A 231 -8.32 14.29 -2.54
CA PRO A 231 -9.33 15.26 -2.97
C PRO A 231 -10.41 14.69 -3.89
#